data_AF-A0A2V9Q787-F1
#
_entry.id   AF-A0A2V9Q787-F1
#
_cell.length_a   1.000
_cell.length_b   1.000
_cell.length_c   1.000
_cell.angle_alpha   90.00
_cell.angle_beta   90.00
_cell.angle_gamma   90.00
#
_symmetry.space_group_name_H-M   'P 1'
#
loop_
_entity.id
_entity.type
_entity.pdbx_description
1 polymer ?
#
loop_
_entity_poly.entity_id
_entity_poly.type
_entity_poly.pdbx_seq_one_letter_code
_entity_poly.pdbx_strand_id
1 'polypeptide(L)' 'RLARVIERDFEFLPDSREVHDRWRSLLVAHNIQGVQVHDARLAASMYVHAVGQLLTINVRDFRRFDGLRIVHPADLSKAT' A
#
# COMPACT_ATOMS: atom_id res chain seq x y z
N ARG A 1 1.89 -22.68 8.77
CA ARG A 1 0.88 -22.68 9.86
C ARG A 1 0.42 -21.26 10.21
N LEU A 2 1.33 -20.27 10.30
CA LEU A 2 1.00 -18.86 10.58
C LEU A 2 0.22 -18.17 9.45
N ALA A 3 0.59 -18.41 8.17
CA ALA A 3 -0.10 -17.83 7.01
C ALA A 3 -1.61 -18.08 7.04
N ARG A 4 -2.07 -19.32 7.29
CA ARG A 4 -3.49 -19.65 7.41
C ARG A 4 -4.23 -18.92 8.53
N VAL A 5 -3.53 -18.53 9.60
CA VAL A 5 -4.13 -17.78 10.71
C VAL A 5 -4.38 -16.34 10.27
N ILE A 6 -3.39 -15.72 9.62
CA ILE A 6 -3.53 -14.38 9.04
C ILE A 6 -4.59 -14.41 7.93
N GLU A 7 -4.56 -15.41 7.04
CA GLU A 7 -5.49 -15.52 5.92
C GLU A 7 -6.96 -15.62 6.35
N ARG A 8 -7.25 -16.12 7.56
CA ARG A 8 -8.61 -16.19 8.10
C ARG A 8 -9.14 -14.82 8.52
N ASP A 9 -8.26 -13.96 9.00
CA ASP A 9 -8.64 -12.69 9.65
C ASP A 9 -8.49 -11.48 8.69
N PHE A 10 -8.09 -11.72 7.44
CA PHE A 10 -7.85 -10.70 6.42
C PHE A 10 -8.58 -11.01 5.12
N GLU A 11 -9.03 -9.95 4.44
CA GLU A 11 -9.58 -10.03 3.09
C GLU A 11 -8.48 -10.05 2.04
N PHE A 12 -8.55 -11.00 1.10
CA PHE A 12 -7.66 -11.06 -0.06
C PHE A 12 -8.21 -10.26 -1.20
N LEU A 13 -7.63 -9.09 -1.41
CA LEU A 13 -7.91 -8.26 -2.56
C LEU A 13 -7.17 -8.81 -3.79
N PRO A 14 -7.88 -9.24 -4.85
CA PRO A 14 -7.26 -9.84 -6.01
C PRO A 14 -6.44 -8.81 -6.80
N ASP A 15 -5.39 -9.30 -7.44
CA ASP A 15 -4.70 -8.50 -8.45
C ASP A 15 -5.55 -8.40 -9.72
N SER A 16 -5.39 -7.31 -10.48
CA SER A 16 -6.20 -7.07 -11.67
C SER A 16 -5.48 -6.20 -12.70
N ARG A 17 -6.06 -6.11 -13.90
CA ARG A 17 -5.55 -5.24 -14.96
C ARG A 17 -5.60 -3.77 -14.54
N GLU A 18 -6.65 -3.37 -13.83
CA GLU A 18 -6.82 -2.03 -13.29
C GLU A 18 -5.69 -1.68 -12.32
N VAL A 19 -5.23 -2.63 -11.48
CA VAL A 19 -4.09 -2.40 -10.59
C VAL A 19 -2.80 -2.23 -11.38
N HIS A 20 -2.57 -3.06 -12.40
CA HIS A 20 -1.41 -2.91 -13.28
C HIS A 20 -1.40 -1.54 -13.99
N ASP A 21 -2.54 -1.12 -14.53
CA ASP A 21 -2.63 0.14 -15.26
C ASP A 21 -2.44 1.34 -14.32
N ARG A 22 -3.04 1.32 -13.13
CA ARG A 22 -2.79 2.32 -12.08
C ARG A 22 -1.32 2.35 -11.67
N TRP A 23 -0.69 1.19 -11.49
CA TRP A 23 0.72 1.09 -11.14
C TRP A 23 1.61 1.73 -12.20
N ARG A 24 1.41 1.42 -13.49
CA ARG A 24 2.18 2.06 -14.57
C ARG A 24 1.99 3.57 -14.58
N SER A 25 0.77 4.07 -14.36
CA SER A 25 0.53 5.52 -14.24
C SER A 25 1.34 6.14 -13.10
N LEU A 26 1.40 5.50 -11.92
CA LEU A 26 2.21 5.98 -10.79
C LEU A 26 3.71 5.97 -11.09
N LEU A 27 4.22 4.91 -11.75
CA LEU A 27 5.63 4.83 -12.12
C LEU A 27 6.06 6.00 -13.00
N VAL A 28 5.24 6.33 -13.99
CA VAL A 28 5.49 7.46 -14.90
C VAL A 28 5.34 8.80 -14.17
N ALA A 29 4.24 9.00 -13.45
CA ALA A 29 3.93 10.28 -12.80
C ALA A 29 4.98 10.69 -11.75
N HIS A 30 5.56 9.72 -11.05
CA HIS A 30 6.53 9.96 -9.98
C HIS A 30 7.97 9.57 -10.35
N ASN A 31 8.23 9.23 -11.62
CA ASN A 31 9.52 8.75 -12.11
C ASN A 31 10.15 7.65 -11.20
N ILE A 32 9.34 6.67 -10.81
CA ILE A 32 9.74 5.62 -9.86
C ILE A 32 10.49 4.53 -10.60
N GLN A 33 11.70 4.22 -10.13
CA GLN A 33 12.59 3.21 -10.69
C GLN A 33 13.24 2.37 -9.57
N GLY A 34 13.79 1.21 -9.93
CA GLY A 34 14.51 0.34 -8.98
C GLY A 34 13.60 -0.21 -7.89
N VAL A 35 14.11 -0.33 -6.66
CA VAL A 35 13.41 -1.02 -5.55
C VAL A 35 12.06 -0.40 -5.15
N GLN A 36 11.84 0.88 -5.46
CA GLN A 36 10.60 1.60 -5.11
C GLN A 36 9.40 1.20 -5.97
N VAL A 37 9.59 0.41 -7.04
CA VAL A 37 8.49 -0.04 -7.91
C VAL A 37 7.49 -0.94 -7.17
N HIS A 38 7.94 -1.66 -6.14
CA HIS A 38 7.10 -2.53 -5.33
C HIS A 38 6.15 -1.74 -4.43
N ASP A 39 6.62 -0.66 -3.81
CA ASP A 39 5.78 0.22 -2.99
C ASP A 39 4.72 0.91 -3.85
N ALA A 40 5.08 1.34 -5.06
CA ALA A 40 4.12 1.87 -6.03
C ALA A 40 3.06 0.84 -6.42
N ARG A 41 3.42 -0.45 -6.49
CA ARG A 41 2.47 -1.53 -6.79
C ARG A 41 1.47 -1.73 -5.66
N LEU A 42 1.93 -1.63 -4.41
CA LEU A 42 1.07 -1.67 -3.24
C LEU A 42 0.11 -0.47 -3.22
N ALA A 43 0.62 0.75 -3.43
CA ALA A 43 -0.21 1.96 -3.50
C ALA A 43 -1.26 1.88 -4.62
N ALA A 44 -0.90 1.35 -5.79
CA ALA A 44 -1.84 1.12 -6.89
C ALA A 44 -2.98 0.17 -6.48
N SER A 45 -2.66 -0.92 -5.78
CA SER A 45 -3.65 -1.87 -5.27
C SER A 45 -4.60 -1.20 -4.29
N MET A 46 -4.04 -0.41 -3.35
CA MET A 46 -4.81 0.36 -2.39
C MET A 46 -5.78 1.33 -3.06
N TYR A 47 -5.36 2.02 -4.12
CA TYR A 47 -6.24 2.92 -4.87
C TYR A 47 -7.39 2.20 -5.59
N VAL A 48 -7.10 1.09 -6.25
CA VAL A 48 -8.11 0.33 -7.00
C VAL A 48 -9.16 -0.28 -6.06
N HIS A 49 -8.71 -0.77 -4.91
CA HIS A 49 -9.58 -1.42 -3.92
C HIS A 49 -10.08 -0.46 -2.83
N ALA A 50 -9.91 0.85 -3.01
CA ALA A 50 -10.35 1.89 -2.07
C ALA A 50 -9.85 1.71 -0.61
N VAL A 51 -8.67 1.12 -0.44
CA VAL A 51 -8.00 1.03 0.86
C VAL A 51 -7.31 2.36 1.16
N GLY A 52 -7.90 3.17 2.03
CA GLY A 52 -7.43 4.53 2.29
C GLY A 52 -6.30 4.67 3.32
N GLN A 53 -5.95 3.62 4.07
CA GLN A 53 -4.97 3.70 5.17
C GLN A 53 -3.93 2.60 5.09
N LEU A 54 -2.66 2.96 5.23
CA LEU A 54 -1.54 2.02 5.34
C LEU A 54 -0.85 2.17 6.70
N LEU A 55 -0.80 1.08 7.45
CA LEU A 55 0.05 0.97 8.64
C LEU A 55 1.44 0.47 8.21
N THR A 56 2.48 1.28 8.37
CA THR A 56 3.84 0.92 7.91
C THR A 56 4.93 1.65 8.67
N ILE A 57 6.10 1.01 8.78
CA ILE A 57 7.33 1.67 9.26
C ILE A 57 8.02 2.49 8.16
N ASN A 58 7.71 2.25 6.89
CA ASN A 58 8.29 2.94 5.73
C ASN A 58 7.49 4.19 5.34
N VAL A 59 7.12 5.01 6.33
CA VAL A 59 6.21 6.15 6.12
C VAL A 59 6.70 7.08 5.01
N ARG A 60 8.01 7.36 4.97
CA ARG A 60 8.61 8.30 4.02
C ARG A 60 8.35 7.93 2.57
N ASP A 61 8.39 6.65 2.24
CA ASP A 61 8.32 6.18 0.85
C ASP A 61 6.92 6.32 0.28
N PHE A 62 5.90 6.18 1.14
CA PHE A 62 4.49 6.28 0.78
C PHE A 62 3.92 7.70 0.82
N ARG A 63 4.65 8.70 1.36
CA ARG A 63 4.17 10.10 1.41
C ARG A 63 3.90 10.73 0.05
N ARG A 64 4.45 10.18 -1.04
CA ARG A 64 4.24 10.65 -2.41
C ARG A 64 2.89 10.25 -3.01
N PHE A 65 2.14 9.39 -2.32
CA PHE A 65 0.89 8.81 -2.80
C PHE A 65 -0.29 9.53 -2.14
N ASP A 66 -0.79 10.55 -2.83
CA ASP A 66 -1.89 11.40 -2.35
C ASP A 66 -3.18 10.60 -2.09
N GLY A 67 -3.89 10.95 -1.03
CA GLY A 67 -5.13 10.28 -0.63
C GLY A 67 -4.94 9.02 0.21
N LEU A 68 -3.71 8.53 0.38
CA LEU A 68 -3.41 7.47 1.35
C LEU A 68 -3.04 8.07 2.71
N ARG A 69 -3.72 7.63 3.76
CA ARG A 69 -3.35 7.92 5.15
C ARG A 69 -2.27 6.95 5.60
N ILE A 70 -1.04 7.45 5.74
CA ILE A 70 0.10 6.64 6.17
C ILE A 70 0.29 6.78 7.68
N VAL A 71 0.25 5.67 8.41
CA VAL A 71 0.31 5.63 9.86
C VAL A 71 1.54 4.85 10.28
N HIS A 72 2.36 5.41 11.18
CA HIS A 72 3.44 4.66 11.81
C HIS A 72 2.89 3.85 13.00
N PRO A 73 3.27 2.58 13.20
CA PRO A 73 2.79 1.78 14.32
C PRO A 73 2.97 2.42 15.70
N ALA A 74 4.08 3.13 15.93
CA ALA A 74 4.34 3.83 17.19
C ALA A 74 3.39 5.00 17.48
N ASP A 75 2.62 5.47 16.49
CA ASP A 75 1.62 6.52 16.69
C ASP A 75 0.31 5.95 17.25
N LEU A 76 0.09 4.63 17.11
CA LEU A 76 -1.10 3.94 17.64
C LEU A 76 -0.95 3.56 19.10
N SER A 77 0.27 3.25 19.57
CA SER A 77 0.52 2.84 20.96
C SER A 77 0.40 3.97 21.98
N LYS A 78 0.26 5.23 21.53
CA LYS A 78 0.01 6.39 22.39
C LYS A 78 -1.48 6.66 22.62
N ALA A 79 -2.36 5.95 21.91
CA ALA A 79 -3.79 5.98 22.15
C ALA A 79 -4.15 4.91 23.19
N THR A 80 -3.73 5.10 24.43
CA THR A 80 -4.22 4.34 25.59
C THR A 80 -4.19 5.24 26.82
#